data_AF-A0A2S6Q9H4-F1
#
_entry.id   AF-A0A2S6Q9H4-F1
#
_cell.length_a   1.000
_cell.length_b   1.000
_cell.length_c   1.000
_cell.angle_alpha   90.00
_cell.angle_beta   90.00
_cell.angle_gamma   90.00
#
_symmetry.space_group_name_H-M   'P 1'
#
loop_
_entity.id
_entity.type
_entity.pdbx_description
1 polymer ?
#
loop_
_entity_poly.entity_id
_entity_poly.type
_entity_poly.pdbx_seq_one_letter_code
_entity_poly.pdbx_strand_id
1 'polypeptide(L)'
;MSNKFIDYNKEPMLFPELEKSIMEEEQVVLEENFKTISEVAKDLELATSVIRYWETKFPIMDPVKRNNRRYYSSKDQKTIANIKNLLYIQGYTIKAVQDILANGSVDDLGKINKPDTNKLLIKSTIDKLEKIRESL
;
A
#
# COMPACT_ATOMS: atom_id res chain seq x y z
N MET A 1 49.79 -47.92 9.75
CA MET A 1 49.75 -47.35 8.39
C MET A 1 48.54 -46.43 8.31
N SER A 2 48.83 -45.13 8.14
CA SER A 2 47.98 -43.99 7.75
C SER A 2 46.45 -44.08 7.90
N ASN A 3 45.92 -43.34 8.89
CA ASN A 3 44.60 -42.72 8.84
C ASN A 3 44.53 -41.81 7.60
N LYS A 4 43.59 -42.10 6.68
CA LYS A 4 43.19 -41.15 5.65
C LYS A 4 42.34 -40.07 6.32
N PHE A 5 42.96 -38.92 6.56
CA PHE A 5 42.25 -37.68 6.86
C PHE A 5 41.23 -37.42 5.74
N ILE A 6 39.98 -37.19 6.11
CA ILE A 6 38.97 -36.63 5.22
C ILE A 6 39.31 -35.15 5.09
N ASP A 7 39.77 -34.76 3.90
CA ASP A 7 40.01 -33.37 3.54
C ASP A 7 38.66 -32.71 3.25
N TYR A 8 38.19 -31.86 4.16
CA TYR A 8 36.93 -31.11 4.04
C TYR A 8 37.10 -29.79 3.25
N ASN A 9 38.23 -29.56 2.58
CA ASN A 9 38.44 -28.42 1.70
C ASN A 9 38.33 -28.78 0.20
N LYS A 10 37.32 -29.58 -0.17
CA LYS A 10 36.77 -29.51 -1.52
C LYS A 10 35.57 -28.60 -1.47
N GLU A 11 35.67 -27.46 -2.15
CA GLU A 11 34.51 -26.60 -2.44
C GLU A 11 33.35 -27.50 -2.87
N PRO A 12 32.19 -27.42 -2.20
CA PRO A 12 31.05 -28.21 -2.60
C PRO A 12 30.69 -27.79 -4.03
N MET A 13 30.77 -28.72 -4.99
CA MET A 13 30.16 -28.56 -6.31
C MET A 13 28.67 -28.34 -6.09
N LEU A 14 28.28 -27.09 -5.95
CA LEU A 14 26.90 -26.66 -5.88
C LEU A 14 26.35 -26.82 -7.29
N PHE A 15 25.48 -27.82 -7.47
CA PHE A 15 24.87 -28.18 -8.75
C PHE A 15 24.21 -26.93 -9.39
N PRO A 16 24.75 -26.37 -10.49
CA PRO A 16 24.20 -25.15 -11.11
C PRO A 16 22.75 -25.32 -11.59
N GLU A 17 22.32 -26.56 -11.81
CA GLU A 17 20.98 -26.91 -12.29
C GLU A 17 19.93 -26.93 -11.17
N LEU A 18 20.33 -27.20 -9.91
CA LEU A 18 19.45 -27.09 -8.75
C LEU A 18 19.27 -25.64 -8.31
N GLU A 19 20.29 -24.79 -8.47
CA GLU A 19 20.12 -23.34 -8.27
C GLU A 19 19.14 -22.76 -9.30
N LYS A 20 19.24 -23.15 -10.58
CA LYS A 20 18.28 -22.70 -11.59
C LYS A 20 16.84 -23.11 -11.28
N SER A 21 16.60 -24.33 -10.79
CA SER A 21 15.24 -24.77 -10.45
C SER A 21 14.70 -24.11 -9.18
N ILE A 22 15.56 -23.91 -8.17
CA ILE A 22 15.20 -23.20 -6.93
C ILE A 22 14.94 -21.71 -7.21
N MET A 23 15.71 -21.12 -8.12
CA MET A 23 15.51 -19.73 -8.58
C MET A 23 14.27 -19.58 -9.46
N GLU A 24 13.95 -20.54 -10.33
CA GLU A 24 12.76 -20.51 -11.18
C GLU A 24 11.46 -20.73 -10.39
N GLU A 25 11.45 -21.55 -9.34
CA GLU A 25 10.29 -21.73 -8.46
C GLU A 25 10.08 -20.54 -7.48
N GLU A 26 11.15 -19.87 -7.04
CA GLU A 26 11.05 -18.68 -6.18
C GLU A 26 10.63 -17.42 -6.96
N GLN A 27 10.90 -17.38 -8.27
CA GLN A 27 10.52 -16.26 -9.15
C GLN A 27 9.01 -16.22 -9.48
N VAL A 28 8.23 -17.21 -9.04
CA VAL A 28 6.75 -17.25 -9.19
C VAL A 28 6.04 -16.54 -8.02
N VAL A 29 6.77 -16.05 -7.02
CA VAL A 29 6.18 -15.43 -5.82
C VAL A 29 6.24 -13.90 -5.93
N LEU A 30 5.07 -13.31 -6.21
CA LEU A 30 4.76 -11.85 -6.30
C LEU A 30 5.05 -11.20 -7.66
N GLU A 31 4.13 -11.39 -8.61
CA GLU A 31 3.83 -10.33 -9.56
C GLU A 31 3.45 -9.06 -8.77
N GLU A 32 4.39 -8.12 -8.62
CA GLU A 32 4.05 -6.77 -8.18
C GLU A 32 3.21 -6.12 -9.29
N ASN A 33 1.89 -6.34 -9.25
CA ASN A 33 0.96 -5.74 -10.18
C ASN A 33 0.80 -4.26 -9.86
N PHE A 34 1.70 -3.46 -10.43
CA PHE A 34 1.66 -2.01 -10.36
C PHE A 34 0.43 -1.47 -11.07
N LYS A 35 -0.42 -0.76 -10.33
CA LYS A 35 -1.60 -0.10 -10.88
C LYS A 35 -1.39 1.39 -10.97
N THR A 36 -1.97 2.01 -11.99
CA THR A 36 -2.03 3.46 -12.14
C THR A 36 -3.01 4.08 -11.14
N ILE A 37 -2.88 5.38 -10.89
CA ILE A 37 -3.82 6.11 -10.00
C ILE A 37 -5.28 5.94 -10.41
N SER A 38 -5.57 5.86 -11.72
CA SER A 38 -6.92 5.70 -12.24
C SER A 38 -7.48 4.31 -11.97
N GLU A 39 -6.65 3.27 -12.06
CA GLU A 39 -7.05 1.89 -11.75
C GLU A 39 -7.28 1.72 -10.25
N VAL A 40 -6.38 2.20 -9.40
CA VAL A 40 -6.57 2.17 -7.94
C VAL A 40 -7.80 2.97 -7.50
N ALA A 41 -8.01 4.14 -8.09
CA ALA A 41 -9.20 4.96 -7.88
C ALA A 41 -10.49 4.20 -8.22
N LYS A 42 -10.51 3.51 -9.36
CA LYS A 42 -11.65 2.70 -9.78
C LYS A 42 -11.90 1.52 -8.83
N ASP A 43 -10.85 0.76 -8.51
CA ASP A 43 -10.95 -0.43 -7.66
C ASP A 43 -11.40 -0.11 -6.23
N LEU A 44 -11.01 1.06 -5.71
CA LEU A 44 -11.35 1.50 -4.37
C LEU A 44 -12.51 2.50 -4.34
N GLU A 45 -13.17 2.79 -5.46
CA GLU A 45 -14.27 3.77 -5.57
C GLU A 45 -13.87 5.13 -4.94
N LEU A 46 -12.68 5.61 -5.25
CA LEU A 46 -12.14 6.88 -4.80
C LEU A 46 -11.91 7.81 -6.00
N ALA A 47 -12.06 9.11 -5.81
CA ALA A 47 -11.59 10.06 -6.82
C ALA A 47 -10.06 10.09 -6.88
N THR A 48 -9.48 10.22 -8.09
CA THR A 48 -8.01 10.31 -8.24
C THR A 48 -7.41 11.49 -7.49
N SER A 49 -8.15 12.60 -7.34
CA SER A 49 -7.74 13.77 -6.54
C SER A 49 -7.60 13.45 -5.05
N VAL A 50 -8.44 12.57 -4.51
CA VAL A 50 -8.37 12.13 -3.11
C VAL A 50 -7.09 11.34 -2.88
N ILE A 51 -6.75 10.41 -3.78
CA ILE A 51 -5.50 9.64 -3.68
C ILE A 51 -4.29 10.58 -3.76
N ARG A 52 -4.26 11.53 -4.71
CA ARG A 52 -3.19 12.55 -4.78
C ARG A 52 -3.08 13.37 -3.50
N TYR A 53 -4.21 13.75 -2.91
CA TYR A 53 -4.22 14.49 -1.65
C TYR A 53 -3.67 13.63 -0.50
N TRP A 54 -4.05 12.35 -0.45
CA TRP A 54 -3.58 11.41 0.56
C TRP A 54 -2.08 11.15 0.48
N GLU A 55 -1.47 11.12 -0.70
CA GLU A 55 0.00 11.07 -0.83
C GLU A 55 0.69 12.21 -0.09
N THR A 56 0.07 13.41 -0.02
CA THR A 56 0.64 14.55 0.72
C THR A 56 0.51 14.40 2.24
N LYS A 57 -0.36 13.51 2.71
CA LYS A 57 -0.68 13.33 4.14
C LYS A 57 -0.11 12.04 4.71
N PHE A 58 0.09 11.03 3.89
CA PHE A 58 0.55 9.71 4.31
C PHE A 58 1.82 9.35 3.53
N PRO A 59 3.01 9.72 4.04
CA PRO A 59 4.29 9.43 3.37
C PRO A 59 4.56 7.94 3.15
N ILE A 60 3.84 7.06 3.86
CA ILE A 60 3.88 5.61 3.66
C ILE A 60 3.29 5.17 2.30
N MET A 61 2.46 6.00 1.66
CA MET A 61 2.09 5.82 0.26
C MET A 61 3.23 6.35 -0.61
N ASP A 62 4.06 5.45 -1.14
CA ASP A 62 5.22 5.84 -1.94
C ASP A 62 5.09 5.32 -3.38
N PRO A 63 4.22 5.94 -4.20
CA PRO A 63 4.02 5.50 -5.57
C PRO A 63 5.27 5.75 -6.41
N VAL A 64 5.63 4.75 -7.22
CA VAL A 64 6.71 4.86 -8.20
C VAL A 64 6.30 5.86 -9.28
N LYS A 65 7.10 6.90 -9.47
CA LYS A 65 6.88 7.95 -10.49
C LYS A 65 7.66 7.61 -11.77
N ARG A 66 6.96 7.41 -12.88
CA ARG A 66 7.56 7.20 -14.22
C ARG A 66 6.78 7.96 -15.29
N ASN A 67 7.47 8.70 -16.16
CA ASN A 67 6.87 9.45 -17.29
C ASN A 67 5.60 10.25 -16.90
N ASN A 68 5.68 11.02 -15.81
CA ASN A 68 4.56 11.81 -15.26
C ASN A 68 3.34 10.97 -14.80
N ARG A 69 3.49 9.65 -14.67
CA ARG A 69 2.49 8.71 -14.16
C ARG A 69 2.93 8.13 -12.82
N ARG A 70 1.95 7.77 -11.99
CA ARG A 70 2.12 7.19 -10.66
C ARG A 70 1.66 5.75 -10.69
N TYR A 71 2.50 4.87 -10.18
CA TYR A 71 2.26 3.44 -10.10
C TYR A 71 2.28 3.02 -8.64
N TYR A 72 1.24 2.33 -8.20
CA TYR A 72 1.05 1.87 -6.83
C TYR A 72 1.29 0.38 -6.78
N SER A 73 2.22 -0.04 -5.93
CA SER A 73 2.46 -1.45 -5.64
C SER A 73 1.23 -2.08 -4.97
N SER A 74 1.21 -3.41 -4.88
CA SER A 74 0.21 -4.13 -4.09
C SER A 74 0.19 -3.70 -2.62
N LYS A 75 1.33 -3.26 -2.08
CA LYS A 75 1.45 -2.72 -0.70
C LYS A 75 0.79 -1.34 -0.57
N ASP A 76 1.01 -0.46 -1.53
CA ASP A 76 0.38 0.87 -1.55
C ASP A 76 -1.14 0.74 -1.67
N GLN A 77 -1.62 -0.16 -2.53
CA GLN A 77 -3.05 -0.43 -2.71
C GLN A 77 -3.72 -0.86 -1.40
N LYS A 78 -3.10 -1.78 -0.64
CA LYS A 78 -3.58 -2.18 0.69
C LYS A 78 -3.59 -1.01 1.68
N THR A 79 -2.55 -0.18 1.63
CA THR A 79 -2.43 1.01 2.50
C THR A 79 -3.55 2.02 2.23
N ILE A 80 -3.84 2.29 0.95
CA ILE A 80 -4.94 3.18 0.54
C ILE A 80 -6.29 2.61 0.97
N ALA A 81 -6.50 1.30 0.82
CA ALA A 81 -7.71 0.62 1.28
C ALA A 81 -7.92 0.74 2.80
N ASN A 82 -6.85 0.57 3.58
CA ASN A 82 -6.89 0.72 5.04
C ASN A 82 -7.23 2.16 5.44
N ILE A 83 -6.61 3.15 4.78
CA ILE A 83 -6.88 4.57 5.05
C ILE A 83 -8.32 4.94 4.67
N LYS A 84 -8.86 4.42 3.56
CA LYS A 84 -10.28 4.55 3.20
C LYS A 84 -11.18 4.03 4.32
N ASN A 85 -10.89 2.84 4.85
CA ASN A 85 -11.68 2.25 5.93
C ASN A 85 -11.66 3.16 7.18
N LEU A 86 -10.47 3.56 7.62
CA LEU A 86 -10.33 4.40 8.81
C LEU A 86 -11.04 5.76 8.68
N LEU A 87 -10.93 6.41 7.52
CA LEU A 87 -11.52 7.73 7.30
C LEU A 87 -13.04 7.68 7.04
N TYR A 88 -13.51 6.79 6.18
CA TYR A 88 -14.91 6.79 5.73
C TYR A 88 -15.82 5.87 6.53
N ILE A 89 -15.33 4.69 6.91
CA ILE A 89 -16.11 3.70 7.65
C ILE A 89 -16.04 4.04 9.14
N GLN A 90 -14.82 4.14 9.69
CA GLN A 90 -14.62 4.34 11.13
C GLN A 90 -14.70 5.81 11.57
N GLY A 91 -14.63 6.75 10.63
CA GLY A 91 -14.82 8.18 10.89
C GLY A 91 -13.64 8.85 11.58
N TYR A 92 -12.43 8.28 11.47
CA TYR A 92 -11.23 8.93 11.98
C TYR A 92 -10.88 10.18 11.16
N THR A 93 -10.15 11.10 11.79
CA THR A 93 -9.52 12.21 11.08
C THR A 93 -8.22 11.78 10.44
N ILE A 94 -7.75 12.56 9.45
CA ILE A 94 -6.42 12.38 8.86
C ILE A 94 -5.33 12.35 9.94
N LYS A 95 -5.42 13.22 10.96
CA LYS A 95 -4.46 13.27 12.05
C LYS A 95 -4.47 11.99 12.90
N ALA A 96 -5.65 11.52 13.28
CA ALA A 96 -5.77 10.26 14.01
C ALA A 96 -5.24 9.07 13.19
N VAL A 97 -5.51 9.03 11.89
CA VAL A 97 -4.97 7.98 11.00
C VAL A 97 -3.45 8.06 10.86
N GLN A 98 -2.87 9.25 10.79
CA GLN A 98 -1.41 9.42 10.80
C GLN A 98 -0.80 8.84 12.09
N ASP A 99 -1.42 9.12 13.24
CA ASP A 99 -0.95 8.63 14.53
C ASP A 99 -1.10 7.10 14.66
N ILE A 100 -2.20 6.52 14.14
CA ILE A 100 -2.39 5.05 14.03
C ILE A 100 -1.25 4.42 13.23
N LEU A 101 -0.98 4.96 12.05
CA LEU A 101 0.02 4.41 11.13
C LEU A 101 1.45 4.55 11.65
N ALA A 102 1.72 5.55 12.51
CA ALA A 102 3.02 5.75 13.12
C ALA A 102 3.26 4.84 14.33
N ASN A 103 2.23 4.63 15.18
CA ASN A 103 2.40 3.98 16.48
C ASN A 103 1.95 2.50 16.51
N GLY A 104 1.28 2.01 15.47
CA GLY A 104 0.97 0.58 15.32
C GLY A 104 -0.20 0.04 16.15
N SER A 105 -0.87 0.86 16.95
CA SER A 105 -1.97 0.44 17.83
C SER A 105 -3.18 1.35 17.71
N VAL A 106 -4.34 0.75 17.39
CA VAL A 106 -5.66 1.42 17.42
C VAL A 106 -6.23 1.52 18.83
N ASP A 107 -5.77 0.65 19.74
CA ASP A 107 -6.35 0.47 21.07
C ASP A 107 -6.09 1.65 22.02
N ASP A 108 -4.97 2.35 21.86
CA ASP A 108 -4.60 3.50 22.70
C ASP A 108 -5.30 4.81 22.28
N LEU A 109 -5.95 4.83 21.11
CA LEU A 109 -6.48 6.05 20.48
C LEU A 109 -7.98 6.24 20.71
N GLY A 110 -8.63 5.35 21.47
CA GLY A 110 -10.02 5.50 21.92
C GLY A 110 -10.30 6.78 22.72
N LYS A 111 -9.26 7.55 23.08
CA LYS A 111 -9.32 8.87 23.74
C LYS A 111 -9.09 10.07 22.82
N ILE A 112 -8.69 9.87 21.55
CA ILE A 112 -8.46 10.98 20.64
C ILE A 112 -9.79 11.34 19.97
N ASN A 113 -10.39 12.43 20.47
CA ASN A 113 -11.54 13.14 19.93
C ASN A 113 -11.86 12.76 18.48
N LYS A 114 -12.96 12.01 18.25
CA LYS A 114 -13.59 11.88 16.92
C LYS A 114 -14.27 13.22 16.61
N PRO A 115 -13.73 14.12 15.77
CA PRO A 115 -14.41 15.34 15.40
C PRO A 115 -15.27 15.03 14.17
N ASP A 116 -16.57 15.18 14.32
CA ASP A 116 -17.61 14.90 13.32
C ASP A 116 -17.62 15.80 12.07
N THR A 117 -16.58 16.58 11.79
CA THR A 117 -16.69 17.69 10.82
C THR A 117 -16.25 17.36 9.39
N ASN A 118 -15.31 16.44 9.18
CA ASN A 118 -14.80 16.16 7.83
C ASN A 118 -15.71 15.26 6.97
N LYS A 119 -16.48 14.37 7.59
CA LYS A 119 -17.42 13.48 6.87
C LYS A 119 -18.57 14.28 6.23
N LEU A 120 -19.03 15.33 6.90
CA LEU A 120 -20.05 16.24 6.38
C LEU A 120 -19.51 17.13 5.25
N LEU A 121 -18.29 17.65 5.39
CA LEU A 121 -17.67 18.52 4.39
C LEU A 121 -17.32 17.78 3.10
N ILE A 122 -16.71 16.60 3.23
CA ILE A 122 -16.32 15.77 2.08
C ILE A 122 -17.57 15.23 1.37
N LYS A 123 -18.56 14.70 2.11
CA LYS A 123 -19.82 14.25 1.51
C LYS A 123 -20.55 15.40 0.81
N SER A 124 -20.68 16.56 1.44
CA SER A 124 -21.34 17.72 0.81
C SER A 124 -20.60 18.23 -0.42
N THR A 125 -19.27 18.09 -0.47
CA THR A 125 -18.46 18.51 -1.60
C THR A 125 -18.54 17.49 -2.73
N ILE A 126 -18.51 16.19 -2.41
CA ILE A 126 -18.74 15.10 -3.38
C ILE A 126 -20.15 15.20 -3.96
N ASP A 127 -21.18 15.34 -3.13
CA ASP A 127 -22.58 15.49 -3.56
C ASP A 127 -22.76 16.73 -4.46
N LYS A 128 -22.07 17.84 -4.15
CA LYS A 128 -22.08 19.05 -5.00
C LYS A 128 -21.41 18.81 -6.36
N LEU A 129 -20.30 18.07 -6.40
CA LEU A 129 -19.57 17.78 -7.63
C LEU A 129 -20.31 16.76 -8.51
N GLU A 130 -20.99 15.78 -7.92
CA GLU A 130 -21.83 14.81 -8.64
C GLU A 130 -23.05 15.49 -9.27
N LYS A 131 -23.73 16.39 -8.54
CA LYS A 131 -24.83 17.19 -9.12
C LYS A 131 -24.43 18.03 -10.32
N ILE A 132 -23.24 18.61 -10.32
CA ILE A 132 -22.73 19.38 -11.46
C ILE A 132 -22.52 18.47 -12.67
N ARG A 133 -21.99 17.26 -12.45
CA ARG A 133 -21.76 16.26 -13.49
C ARG A 133 -23.05 15.75 -14.14
N GLU A 134 -24.15 15.64 -13.38
CA GLU A 134 -25.46 15.19 -13.90
C GLU A 134 -26.25 16.31 -14.63
N SER A 135 -25.85 17.57 -14.44
CA SER A 135 -26.51 18.75 -15.04
C SER A 135 -25.92 19.19 -16.39
N LEU A 136 -24.95 18.44 -16.92
CA LEU A 136 -24.31 18.63 -18.24
C LEU A 136 -24.68 17.48 -19.16
#